data_AF-A0A444EZV5-F1
#
_entry.id   AF-A0A444EZV5-F1
#
_cell.length_a   1.000
_cell.length_b   1.000
_cell.length_c   1.000
_cell.angle_alpha   90.00
_cell.angle_beta   90.00
_cell.angle_gamma   90.00
#
_symmetry.space_group_name_H-M   'P 1'
#
loop_
_entity.id
_entity.type
_entity.pdbx_description
1 polymer ?
#
loop_
_entity_poly.entity_id
_entity_poly.type
_entity_poly.pdbx_seq_one_letter_code
_entity_poly.pdbx_strand_id
1 'polypeptide(L)'
;VTVGYNIGIFHWRPTDSVKRLAKEWKDLLLDDNEKWDQAVFNNLLHQVLGPSLEGESGLFYAYDGTLKLGLLPASIFCSGHTYFVQVVPFDCLCSC
;
A
#
# COMPACT_ATOMS: atom_id res chain seq x y z
N VAL A 1 -12.51 7.57 5.23
CA VAL A 1 -11.25 8.02 4.58
C VAL A 1 -10.59 6.79 3.99
N THR A 2 -10.53 6.66 2.67
CA THR A 2 -9.72 5.61 2.02
C THR A 2 -8.25 6.02 2.15
N VAL A 3 -7.45 5.20 2.82
CA VAL A 3 -6.01 5.46 2.98
C VAL A 3 -5.35 5.28 1.62
N GLY A 4 -4.68 6.31 1.08
CA GLY A 4 -3.88 6.18 -0.14
C GLY A 4 -2.50 5.63 0.20
N TYR A 5 -2.08 4.57 -0.48
CA TYR A 5 -0.73 4.02 -0.37
C TYR A 5 0.24 4.83 -1.24
N ASN A 6 1.37 5.22 -0.65
CA ASN A 6 2.48 5.79 -1.39
C ASN A 6 3.23 4.66 -2.13
N ILE A 7 3.54 4.89 -3.40
CA ILE A 7 4.23 3.91 -4.25
C ILE A 7 5.64 4.35 -4.67
N GLY A 8 6.21 5.36 -4.00
CA GLY A 8 7.53 5.88 -4.33
C GLY A 8 8.66 4.86 -4.09
N ILE A 9 8.48 3.97 -3.12
CA ILE A 9 9.36 2.82 -2.86
C ILE A 9 8.49 1.61 -2.49
N PHE A 10 8.71 0.49 -3.16
CA PHE A 10 8.18 -0.81 -2.76
C PHE A 10 9.09 -1.93 -3.26
N HIS A 11 8.94 -3.12 -2.68
CA HIS A 11 9.61 -4.32 -3.13
C HIS A 11 8.58 -5.38 -3.49
N TRP A 12 8.82 -6.08 -4.60
CA TRP A 12 7.93 -7.11 -5.12
C TRP A 12 8.62 -8.46 -5.16
N ARG A 13 7.97 -9.47 -4.56
CA ARG A 13 8.29 -10.87 -4.83
C ARG A 13 7.60 -11.28 -6.15
N PRO A 14 8.30 -11.90 -7.12
CA PRO A 14 7.75 -12.17 -8.45
C PRO A 14 6.80 -13.39 -8.48
N THR A 15 5.71 -13.32 -7.72
CA THR A 15 4.63 -14.32 -7.72
C THR A 15 3.66 -14.09 -8.88
N ASP A 16 2.84 -15.07 -9.21
CA ASP A 16 1.84 -14.93 -10.28
C ASP A 16 0.82 -13.83 -10.00
N SER A 17 0.42 -13.65 -8.72
CA SER A 17 -0.47 -12.55 -8.34
C SER A 17 0.15 -11.18 -8.58
N VAL A 18 1.43 -11.00 -8.22
CA VAL A 18 2.14 -9.73 -8.42
C VAL A 18 2.35 -9.43 -9.90
N LYS A 19 2.69 -10.45 -10.70
CA LYS A 19 2.85 -10.30 -12.15
C LYS A 19 1.54 -9.90 -12.83
N ARG A 20 0.40 -10.45 -12.38
CA ARG A 20 -0.94 -10.07 -12.86
C ARG A 20 -1.26 -8.61 -12.54
N LEU A 21 -1.10 -8.21 -11.28
CA LEU A 21 -1.27 -6.82 -10.86
C LEU A 21 -0.39 -5.88 -11.70
N ALA A 22 0.90 -6.18 -11.83
CA ALA A 22 1.85 -5.34 -12.57
C ALA A 22 1.47 -5.22 -14.05
N LYS A 23 1.00 -6.31 -14.68
CA LYS A 23 0.53 -6.28 -16.07
C LYS A 23 -0.71 -5.39 -16.22
N GLU A 24 -1.71 -5.58 -15.37
CA GLU A 24 -2.97 -4.82 -15.41
C GLU A 24 -2.73 -3.33 -15.15
N TRP A 25 -1.92 -3.01 -14.15
CA TRP A 25 -1.54 -1.63 -13.84
C TRP A 25 -0.82 -0.96 -15.02
N LYS A 26 0.14 -1.65 -15.64
CA LYS A 26 0.84 -1.17 -16.85
C LYS A 26 -0.14 -0.96 -18.01
N ASP A 27 -1.03 -1.91 -18.26
CA ASP A 27 -1.99 -1.83 -19.36
C ASP A 27 -2.96 -0.64 -19.16
N LEU A 28 -3.41 -0.38 -17.93
CA LEU A 28 -4.25 0.77 -17.59
C LEU A 28 -3.53 2.12 -17.76
N LEU A 29 -2.25 2.19 -17.41
CA LEU A 29 -1.45 3.42 -17.56
C LEU A 29 -1.11 3.73 -19.02
N LEU A 30 -0.92 2.70 -19.86
CA LEU A 30 -0.62 2.89 -21.28
C LEU A 30 -1.86 3.27 -22.11
N ASP A 31 -3.05 3.00 -21.58
CA ASP A 31 -4.33 3.34 -22.21
C ASP A 31 -4.64 4.84 -22.16
N ASP A 32 -4.11 5.58 -21.17
CA ASP A 32 -4.34 7.01 -21.01
C ASP A 32 -3.15 7.68 -20.28
N ASN A 33 -2.49 8.60 -20.96
CA ASN A 33 -1.30 9.30 -20.48
C ASN A 33 -1.60 10.34 -19.38
N GLU A 34 -2.87 10.67 -19.11
CA GLU A 34 -3.25 11.59 -18.04
C GLU A 34 -3.46 10.89 -16.69
N LYS A 35 -3.47 9.55 -16.66
CA LYS A 35 -3.68 8.78 -15.44
C LYS A 35 -2.50 8.91 -14.47
N TRP A 36 -2.80 9.26 -13.22
CA TRP A 36 -1.83 9.23 -12.13
C TRP A 36 -1.61 7.79 -11.64
N ASP A 37 -0.37 7.32 -11.78
CA ASP A 37 0.09 5.97 -11.45
C ASP A 37 -0.35 5.49 -10.05
N GLN A 38 -0.19 6.34 -9.04
CA GLN A 38 -0.57 6.04 -7.67
C GLN A 38 -2.09 5.90 -7.50
N ALA A 39 -2.90 6.71 -8.20
CA ALA A 39 -4.35 6.58 -8.13
C ALA A 39 -4.82 5.27 -8.75
N VAL A 40 -4.29 4.91 -9.92
CA VAL A 40 -4.63 3.63 -10.58
C VAL A 40 -4.21 2.45 -9.70
N PHE A 41 -3.01 2.50 -9.12
CA PHE A 41 -2.52 1.45 -8.23
C PHE A 41 -3.41 1.27 -6.99
N ASN A 42 -3.77 2.37 -6.33
CA ASN A 42 -4.66 2.33 -5.17
C ASN A 42 -6.04 1.77 -5.52
N ASN A 43 -6.59 2.13 -6.68
CA ASN A 43 -7.87 1.59 -7.14
C ASN A 43 -7.80 0.08 -7.36
N LEU A 44 -6.71 -0.44 -7.96
CA LEU A 44 -6.51 -1.88 -8.14
C LEU A 44 -6.40 -2.63 -6.81
N LEU A 45 -5.70 -2.07 -5.84
CA LEU A 45 -5.55 -2.70 -4.52
C LEU A 45 -6.83 -2.68 -3.69
N HIS A 46 -7.62 -1.62 -3.80
CA HIS A 46 -8.83 -1.41 -3.02
C HIS A 46 -10.08 -2.12 -3.57
N GLN A 47 -10.01 -2.80 -4.71
CA GLN A 47 -11.17 -3.52 -5.27
C GLN A 47 -11.80 -4.45 -4.24
N VAL A 48 -10.99 -5.31 -3.62
CA VAL A 48 -11.36 -6.09 -2.44
C VAL A 48 -10.14 -6.18 -1.51
N LEU A 49 -10.26 -5.52 -0.36
CA LEU A 49 -9.34 -5.71 0.75
C LEU A 49 -9.78 -6.94 1.55
N GLY A 50 -8.89 -7.92 1.65
CA GLY A 50 -9.07 -9.11 2.47
C GLY A 50 -8.64 -8.88 3.93
N PRO A 51 -8.79 -9.90 4.78
CA PRO A 51 -8.51 -9.78 6.21
C PRO A 51 -7.04 -9.45 6.49
N SER A 52 -6.78 -8.74 7.59
CA SER A 52 -5.43 -8.57 8.14
C SER A 52 -4.87 -9.93 8.52
N LEU A 53 -3.60 -10.17 8.19
CA LEU A 53 -2.92 -11.46 8.40
C LEU A 53 -2.33 -11.58 9.82
N GLU A 54 -1.92 -10.47 10.41
CA GLU A 54 -1.25 -10.45 11.73
C GLU A 54 -1.67 -9.23 12.56
N GLY A 55 -2.97 -8.94 12.63
CA GLY A 55 -3.52 -7.85 13.45
C GLY A 55 -3.01 -6.47 13.03
N GLU A 56 -1.99 -5.96 13.73
CA GLU A 56 -1.43 -4.60 13.64
C GLU A 56 -0.19 -4.47 12.72
N SER A 57 0.29 -5.55 12.09
CA SER A 57 1.55 -5.50 11.32
C SER A 57 1.48 -4.74 9.99
N GLY A 58 0.33 -4.16 9.64
CA GLY A 58 0.11 -3.52 8.34
C GLY A 58 0.17 -4.51 7.17
N LEU A 59 0.05 -5.82 7.43
CA LEU A 59 0.03 -6.90 6.46
C LEU A 59 -1.40 -7.42 6.26
N PHE A 60 -1.92 -7.34 5.04
CA PHE A 60 -3.27 -7.74 4.69
C PHE A 60 -3.33 -8.30 3.27
N TYR A 61 -4.44 -8.95 2.94
CA TYR A 61 -4.71 -9.34 1.57
C TYR A 61 -5.31 -8.17 0.77
N ALA A 62 -4.86 -7.99 -0.47
CA ALA A 62 -5.36 -7.00 -1.43
C ALA A 62 -5.52 -7.66 -2.81
N TYR A 63 -6.02 -6.90 -3.79
CA TYR A 63 -6.21 -7.38 -5.17
C TYR A 63 -7.00 -8.70 -5.19
N ASP A 64 -8.29 -8.61 -4.86
CA ASP A 64 -9.22 -9.75 -4.78
C ASP A 64 -8.80 -10.87 -3.84
N GLY A 65 -8.06 -10.50 -2.79
CA GLY A 65 -7.58 -11.45 -1.80
C GLY A 65 -6.41 -12.31 -2.27
N THR A 66 -5.89 -12.11 -3.49
CA THR A 66 -4.83 -12.98 -4.03
C THR A 66 -3.42 -12.48 -3.73
N LEU A 67 -3.28 -11.20 -3.37
CA LEU A 67 -2.01 -10.56 -3.09
C LEU A 67 -1.86 -10.30 -1.58
N LYS A 68 -0.74 -10.75 -0.99
CA LYS A 68 -0.33 -10.27 0.34
C LYS A 68 0.41 -8.94 0.19
N LEU A 69 -0.12 -7.89 0.83
CA LEU A 69 0.43 -6.54 0.81
C LEU A 69 0.82 -6.12 2.23
N GLY A 70 2.03 -5.58 2.37
CA GLY A 70 2.53 -5.03 3.63
C GLY A 70 2.93 -3.56 3.47
N LEU A 71 2.60 -2.74 4.47
CA LEU A 71 3.02 -1.34 4.53
C LEU A 71 4.44 -1.24 5.09
N LEU A 72 5.32 -0.51 4.40
CA LEU A 72 6.68 -0.26 4.91
C LEU A 72 6.62 0.66 6.13
N PRO A 73 7.33 0.34 7.24
CA PRO A 73 7.34 1.20 8.42
C PRO A 73 7.93 2.58 8.13
N ALA A 74 7.16 3.63 8.42
CA ALA A 74 7.60 5.00 8.21
C ALA A 74 8.87 5.36 9.01
N SER A 75 9.09 4.71 10.15
CA SER A 75 10.28 4.89 11.00
C SER A 75 11.60 4.54 10.30
N ILE A 76 11.58 3.68 9.28
CA ILE A 76 12.77 3.22 8.56
C ILE A 76 12.82 3.84 7.16
N PHE A 77 11.68 3.99 6.50
CA PHE A 77 11.61 4.29 5.07
C PHE A 77 11.14 5.72 4.73
N CYS A 78 10.83 6.55 5.73
CA CYS A 78 10.48 7.95 5.51
C CYS A 78 11.59 8.90 5.98
N SER A 79 11.62 10.11 5.42
CA SER A 79 12.47 11.18 5.96
C SER A 79 12.03 11.55 7.37
N GLY A 80 12.95 12.04 8.21
CA GLY A 80 12.63 12.41 9.60
C GLY A 80 11.44 13.36 9.71
N HIS A 81 11.29 14.32 8.78
CA HIS A 81 10.14 15.22 8.73
C HIS A 81 8.82 14.47 8.51
N THR A 82 8.80 13.51 7.60
CA THR A 82 7.62 12.69 7.29
C THR A 82 7.24 11.80 8.48
N TYR A 83 8.23 11.24 9.19
CA TYR A 83 8.01 10.51 10.43
C TYR A 83 7.33 11.39 11.50
N PHE A 84 7.80 12.62 11.72
CA PHE A 84 7.20 13.51 12.72
C PHE A 84 5.80 14.03 12.34
N VAL A 85 5.52 14.26 11.06
CA VAL A 85 4.26 14.86 10.60
C VAL A 85 3.17 13.82 10.32
N GLN A 86 3.52 12.60 9.89
CA GLN A 86 2.55 11.55 9.56
C GLN A 86 2.23 10.59 10.72
N VAL A 87 2.91 10.69 11.86
CA VAL A 87 2.44 10.08 13.11
C VAL A 87 1.25 10.89 13.63
N VAL A 88 0.07 10.63 13.07
CA VAL A 88 -1.20 10.84 13.76
C VAL A 88 -1.41 9.69 14.76
N PRO A 89 -2.01 9.97 15.92
CA PRO A 89 -1.47 9.62 17.23
C PRO A 89 -1.49 8.11 17.50
N PHE A 90 -0.37 7.62 17.99
CA PHE A 90 -0.35 6.40 18.78
C PHE A 90 -1.04 6.73 20.11
N ASP A 91 -2.38 6.61 20.18
CA ASP A 91 -3.18 6.74 21.41
C ASP A 91 -2.92 5.56 22.36
N CYS A 92 -1.66 5.23 22.61
CA CYS A 92 -1.25 4.31 23.66
C CYS A 92 0.24 4.46 24.02
N LEU A 93 0.72 5.68 24.27
CA LEU A 93 1.84 5.85 25.20
C LEU A 93 1.24 6.04 26.60
N CYS A 94 1.37 4.95 27.37
CA CYS A 94 1.16 4.79 28.81
C CYS A 94 0.73 6.02 29.61
N SER A 95 -0.28 5.78 30.46
CA SER A 95 -0.43 6.38 31.78
C SER A 95 0.92 6.78 32.40
N CYS A 96 1.07 8.06 32.66
CA CYS A 96 1.79 8.66 33.78
C CYS A 96 1.09 9.98 34.11
#